data_AF-A0A6J6UQ36-F1
#
_entry.id   AF-A0A6J6UQ36-F1
#
_cell.length_a   1.000
_cell.length_b   1.000
_cell.length_c   1.000
_cell.angle_alpha   90.00
_cell.angle_beta   90.00
_cell.angle_gamma   90.00
#
_symmetry.space_group_name_H-M   'P 1'
#
loop_
_entity.id
_entity.type
_entity.pdbx_description
1 polymer ?
#
loop_
_entity_poly.entity_id
_entity_poly.type
_entity_poly.pdbx_seq_one_letter_code
_entity_poly.pdbx_strand_id
1 'polypeptide(L)'
;MFDEDGEKLRKIGGEVGVTTGRARRCGWYDAPIARYAVRVNGLTDFFLTKLDVLTGWEKIPVCVAYEIDGKRVEELPSSQSDFHHAKPIYEYLPGWSEDISGARKFSDLPANAQAYVKFLEKISEAPISAIGVGPGRDETISITEFI
;
A
#
# COMPACT_ATOMS: atom_id res chain seq x y z
N MET A 1 -6.24 9.83 -6.65
CA MET A 1 -6.01 11.05 -5.86
C MET A 1 -5.53 12.15 -6.81
N PHE A 2 -5.88 13.42 -6.59
CA PHE A 2 -5.57 14.53 -7.52
C PHE A 2 -4.91 15.73 -6.82
N ASP A 3 -4.34 15.49 -5.65
CA ASP A 3 -3.65 16.49 -4.84
C ASP A 3 -2.12 16.36 -4.96
N GLU A 4 -1.41 17.18 -4.19
CA GLU A 4 0.06 17.22 -4.15
C GLU A 4 0.66 15.89 -3.70
N ASP A 5 -0.01 15.18 -2.81
CA ASP A 5 0.46 13.90 -2.29
C ASP A 5 0.48 12.84 -3.40
N GLY A 6 -0.55 12.82 -4.25
CA GLY A 6 -0.64 11.91 -5.38
C GLY A 6 0.45 12.16 -6.41
N GLU A 7 0.76 13.44 -6.65
CA GLU A 7 1.86 13.83 -7.53
C GLU A 7 3.23 13.50 -6.92
N LYS A 8 3.39 13.66 -5.60
CA LYS A 8 4.61 13.30 -4.88
C LYS A 8 4.86 11.78 -4.94
N LEU A 9 3.84 10.96 -4.64
CA LEU A 9 3.90 9.50 -4.80
C LEU A 9 4.28 9.11 -6.22
N ARG A 10 3.66 9.75 -7.22
CA ARG A 10 3.93 9.47 -8.63
C ARG A 10 5.38 9.74 -9.02
N LYS A 11 5.92 10.89 -8.60
CA LYS A 11 7.30 11.29 -8.89
C LYS A 11 8.31 10.36 -8.23
N ILE A 12 8.15 10.09 -6.92
CA ILE A 12 9.08 9.23 -6.17
C ILE A 12 9.03 7.79 -6.72
N GLY A 13 7.83 7.26 -6.96
CA GLY A 13 7.65 5.88 -7.45
C GLY A 13 7.98 5.67 -8.93
N GLY A 14 8.34 6.72 -9.68
CA GLY A 14 8.60 6.62 -11.12
C GLY A 14 7.36 6.17 -11.92
N GLU A 15 6.16 6.57 -11.48
CA GLU A 15 4.89 6.05 -11.99
C GLU A 15 4.47 6.71 -13.32
N VAL A 16 5.23 6.36 -14.36
CA VAL A 16 5.08 6.83 -15.74
C VAL A 16 5.15 5.64 -16.70
N GLY A 17 4.29 5.64 -17.72
CA GLY A 17 4.34 4.62 -18.76
C GLY A 17 5.62 4.74 -19.59
N VAL A 18 6.43 3.68 -19.62
CA VAL A 18 7.75 3.66 -20.30
C VAL A 18 7.65 4.04 -21.78
N THR A 19 6.66 3.53 -22.51
CA THR A 19 6.50 3.80 -23.94
C THR A 19 5.76 5.10 -24.23
N THR A 20 4.74 5.42 -23.44
CA THR A 20 3.79 6.51 -23.76
C THR A 20 4.11 7.81 -23.04
N GLY A 21 4.97 7.79 -22.02
CA GLY A 21 5.23 8.93 -21.14
C GLY A 21 4.03 9.35 -20.29
N ARG A 22 2.91 8.62 -20.33
CA ARG A 22 1.69 8.99 -19.60
C ARG A 22 1.88 8.75 -18.10
N ALA A 23 1.59 9.78 -17.32
CA ALA A 23 1.50 9.71 -15.87
C ALA A 23 0.44 8.70 -15.42
N ARG A 24 0.80 7.77 -14.53
CA ARG A 24 -0.18 6.90 -13.86
C ARG A 24 -0.84 7.67 -12.72
N ARG A 25 -2.08 7.31 -12.42
CA ARG A 25 -2.78 7.83 -11.24
C ARG A 25 -2.25 7.11 -10.01
N CYS A 26 -1.91 7.88 -8.98
CA CYS A 26 -1.50 7.36 -7.69
C CYS A 26 -2.56 7.63 -6.62
N GLY A 27 -2.51 6.81 -5.58
CA GLY A 27 -3.36 6.88 -4.41
C GLY A 27 -2.74 6.03 -3.30
N TRP A 28 -3.32 6.15 -2.12
CA TRP A 28 -2.89 5.43 -0.93
C TRP A 28 -3.32 3.96 -0.96
N TYR A 29 -2.77 3.17 -0.04
CA TYR A 29 -3.14 1.77 0.09
C TYR A 29 -4.64 1.62 0.39
N ASP A 30 -5.29 0.67 -0.27
CA ASP A 30 -6.72 0.43 -0.17
C ASP A 30 -7.00 -0.99 0.35
N ALA A 31 -7.32 -1.07 1.64
CA ALA A 31 -7.56 -2.33 2.33
C ALA A 31 -8.86 -3.03 1.89
N PRO A 32 -10.00 -2.34 1.66
CA PRO A 32 -11.17 -2.97 1.04
C PRO A 32 -10.86 -3.68 -0.29
N ILE A 33 -10.08 -3.06 -1.17
CA ILE A 33 -9.63 -3.70 -2.42
C ILE A 33 -8.71 -4.89 -2.12
N ALA A 34 -7.78 -4.75 -1.17
CA ALA A 34 -6.87 -5.84 -0.80
C ALA A 34 -7.61 -7.06 -0.24
N ARG A 35 -8.54 -6.88 0.72
CA ARG A 35 -9.40 -7.97 1.25
C ARG A 35 -10.23 -8.61 0.16
N TYR A 36 -10.81 -7.81 -0.75
CA TYR A 36 -11.53 -8.35 -1.90
C TYR A 36 -10.62 -9.24 -2.76
N ALA A 37 -9.40 -8.78 -3.06
CA ALA A 37 -8.43 -9.55 -3.83
C ALA A 37 -8.03 -10.87 -3.14
N VAL A 38 -7.85 -10.88 -1.81
CA VAL A 38 -7.60 -12.10 -1.03
C VAL A 38 -8.71 -13.11 -1.23
N ARG A 39 -9.97 -12.68 -1.05
CA ARG A 39 -11.13 -13.59 -1.15
C ARG A 39 -11.33 -14.16 -2.55
N VAL A 40 -11.23 -13.33 -3.59
CA VAL A 40 -11.57 -13.77 -4.95
C VAL A 40 -10.47 -14.59 -5.62
N ASN A 41 -9.21 -14.42 -5.20
CA ASN A 41 -8.08 -15.18 -5.75
C ASN A 41 -7.59 -16.30 -4.83
N GLY A 42 -8.07 -16.36 -3.57
CA GLY A 42 -7.54 -17.27 -2.56
C GLY A 42 -6.08 -16.98 -2.23
N LEU A 43 -5.70 -15.69 -2.15
CA LEU A 43 -4.32 -15.31 -1.84
C LEU A 43 -3.93 -15.82 -0.46
N THR A 44 -2.83 -16.55 -0.39
CA THR A 44 -2.25 -16.99 0.89
C THR A 44 -1.35 -15.93 1.49
N ASP A 45 -0.73 -15.09 0.65
CA ASP A 45 0.28 -14.12 1.05
C ASP A 45 0.36 -12.96 0.06
N PHE A 46 0.80 -11.81 0.56
CA PHE A 46 1.19 -10.65 -0.24
C PHE A 46 2.71 -10.54 -0.38
N PHE A 47 3.12 -10.05 -1.54
CA PHE A 47 4.41 -9.38 -1.70
C PHE A 47 4.14 -7.87 -1.74
N LEU A 48 4.49 -7.18 -0.64
CA LEU A 48 4.40 -5.71 -0.58
C LEU A 48 5.58 -5.09 -1.31
N THR A 49 5.34 -4.34 -2.38
CA THR A 49 6.43 -3.72 -3.16
C THR A 49 6.48 -2.21 -2.94
N LYS A 50 7.63 -1.61 -3.25
CA LYS A 50 7.85 -0.16 -3.22
C LYS A 50 7.60 0.49 -1.84
N LEU A 51 7.98 -0.19 -0.76
CA LEU A 51 7.86 0.39 0.58
C LEU A 51 8.71 1.67 0.72
N ASP A 52 9.82 1.74 0.00
CA ASP A 52 10.76 2.87 -0.07
C ASP A 52 10.13 4.16 -0.59
N VAL A 53 9.06 4.08 -1.40
CA VAL A 53 8.32 5.26 -1.89
C VAL A 53 7.62 6.02 -0.76
N LEU A 54 7.41 5.35 0.38
CA LEU A 54 6.80 5.92 1.58
C LEU A 54 7.82 6.49 2.57
N THR A 55 9.12 6.44 2.27
CA THR A 55 10.15 7.13 3.06
C THR A 55 10.02 8.66 2.91
N GLY A 56 10.14 9.38 4.02
CA GLY A 56 10.05 10.85 4.06
C GLY A 56 8.63 11.40 4.21
N TRP A 57 7.65 10.56 4.56
CA TRP A 57 6.30 10.97 4.91
C TRP A 57 6.15 11.06 6.43
N GLU A 58 5.53 12.11 6.94
CA GLU A 58 5.27 12.24 8.38
C GLU A 58 4.14 11.31 8.84
N LYS A 59 3.08 11.24 8.03
CA LYS A 59 1.93 10.36 8.23
C LYS A 59 1.55 9.71 6.91
N ILE A 60 1.20 8.43 6.98
CA ILE A 60 0.82 7.63 5.82
C ILE A 60 -0.64 7.20 6.02
N PRO A 61 -1.57 7.70 5.21
CA PRO A 61 -2.96 7.25 5.27
C PRO A 61 -3.12 5.88 4.59
N VAL A 62 -4.00 5.06 5.18
CA VAL A 62 -4.46 3.78 4.64
C VAL A 62 -5.98 3.80 4.60
N CYS A 63 -6.57 3.56 3.43
CA CYS A 63 -8.02 3.46 3.29
C CYS A 63 -8.47 2.14 3.93
N VAL A 64 -9.24 2.24 5.02
CA VAL A 64 -9.69 1.06 5.79
C VAL A 64 -11.13 0.66 5.44
N ALA A 65 -11.92 1.61 4.98
CA ALA A 65 -13.33 1.48 4.60
C ALA A 65 -13.73 2.62 3.67
N TYR A 66 -14.94 2.55 3.12
CA TYR A 66 -15.55 3.64 2.38
C TYR A 66 -16.74 4.23 3.15
N GLU A 67 -17.04 5.50 2.92
CA GLU A 67 -18.35 6.11 3.19
C GLU A 67 -19.12 6.19 1.88
N ILE A 68 -20.32 5.61 1.85
CA ILE A 68 -21.25 5.67 0.72
C ILE A 68 -22.60 6.09 1.26
N ASP A 69 -23.13 7.22 0.78
CA ASP A 69 -24.39 7.81 1.25
C ASP A 69 -24.49 7.93 2.78
N GLY A 70 -23.39 8.33 3.42
CA GLY A 70 -23.28 8.50 4.87
C GLY A 70 -23.16 7.19 5.66
N LYS A 71 -23.03 6.04 5.00
CA LYS A 71 -22.84 4.74 5.65
C LYS A 71 -21.42 4.25 5.46
N ARG A 72 -20.83 3.74 6.55
CA ARG A 72 -19.55 3.01 6.50
C ARG A 72 -19.75 1.67 5.80
N VAL A 73 -18.94 1.41 4.80
CA VAL A 73 -18.91 0.17 4.02
C VAL A 73 -17.48 -0.37 4.08
N GLU A 74 -17.32 -1.56 4.64
CA GLU A 74 -15.98 -2.17 4.81
C GLU A 74 -15.59 -3.04 3.62
N GLU A 75 -16.55 -3.35 2.75
CA GLU A 75 -16.35 -4.20 1.59
C GLU A 75 -16.27 -3.40 0.30
N LEU A 76 -15.61 -4.00 -0.70
CA LEU A 76 -15.58 -3.41 -2.03
C LEU A 76 -17.02 -3.28 -2.57
N PRO A 77 -17.47 -2.07 -2.97
CA PRO A 77 -18.79 -1.87 -3.53
C PRO A 77 -19.02 -2.73 -4.77
N SER A 78 -20.19 -3.35 -4.85
CA SER A 78 -20.53 -4.28 -5.95
C SER A 78 -21.00 -3.57 -7.22
N SER A 79 -21.39 -2.29 -7.13
CA SER A 79 -21.85 -1.50 -8.27
C SER A 79 -20.90 -0.36 -8.60
N GLN A 80 -20.80 -0.02 -9.88
CA GLN A 80 -20.02 1.13 -10.34
C GLN A 80 -20.53 2.44 -9.74
N SER A 81 -21.86 2.57 -9.58
CA SER A 81 -22.48 3.76 -9.02
C SER A 81 -22.10 3.96 -7.55
N ASP A 82 -22.11 2.89 -6.75
CA ASP A 82 -21.68 2.97 -5.35
C ASP A 82 -20.19 3.29 -5.26
N PHE A 83 -19.38 2.67 -6.11
CA PHE A 83 -17.94 2.95 -6.17
C PHE A 83 -17.64 4.40 -6.59
N HIS A 84 -18.47 5.00 -7.45
CA HIS A 84 -18.33 6.41 -7.84
C HIS A 84 -18.59 7.37 -6.68
N HIS A 85 -19.53 7.05 -5.79
CA HIS A 85 -19.86 7.87 -4.62
C HIS A 85 -19.01 7.53 -3.38
N ALA A 86 -18.20 6.47 -3.44
CA ALA A 86 -17.37 6.04 -2.34
C ALA A 86 -16.30 7.08 -1.99
N LYS A 87 -16.35 7.53 -0.73
CA LYS A 87 -15.30 8.36 -0.13
C LYS A 87 -14.42 7.49 0.76
N PRO A 88 -13.09 7.51 0.60
CA PRO A 88 -12.20 6.72 1.45
C PRO A 88 -12.23 7.22 2.89
N ILE A 89 -12.30 6.29 3.84
CA ILE A 89 -12.10 6.53 5.27
C ILE A 89 -10.67 6.10 5.59
N TYR A 90 -9.83 7.05 5.99
CA TYR A 90 -8.42 6.82 6.25
C TYR A 90 -8.11 6.62 7.73
N GLU A 91 -7.24 5.67 8.01
CA GLU A 91 -6.43 5.67 9.24
C GLU A 91 -5.02 6.18 8.90
N TYR A 92 -4.45 6.99 9.79
CA TYR A 92 -3.15 7.60 9.59
C TYR A 92 -2.11 6.92 10.48
N LEU A 93 -1.12 6.31 9.85
CA LEU A 93 0.01 5.71 10.53
C LEU A 93 1.19 6.68 10.55
N PRO A 94 2.03 6.68 11.60
CA PRO A 94 3.27 7.44 11.59
C PRO A 94 4.18 6.92 10.48
N GLY A 95 4.75 7.83 9.69
CA GLY A 95 5.74 7.47 8.68
C GLY A 95 7.15 7.40 9.23
N TRP A 96 8.13 7.34 8.34
CA TRP A 96 9.55 7.23 8.67
C TRP A 96 10.39 8.07 7.71
N SER A 97 11.63 8.36 8.08
CA SER A 97 12.54 9.19 7.29
C SER A 97 13.85 8.49 6.94
N GLU A 98 14.13 7.38 7.62
CA GLU A 98 15.31 6.56 7.45
C GLU A 98 15.29 5.86 6.08
N ASP A 99 16.46 5.78 5.44
CA ASP A 99 16.65 5.01 4.23
C ASP A 99 16.54 3.51 4.54
N ILE A 100 15.68 2.81 3.80
CA ILE A 100 15.40 1.38 3.97
C ILE A 100 15.96 0.52 2.83
N SER A 101 16.58 1.11 1.81
CA SER A 101 17.08 0.38 0.62
C SER A 101 18.10 -0.71 0.96
N GLY A 102 18.85 -0.53 2.05
CA GLY A 102 19.80 -1.51 2.58
C GLY A 102 19.19 -2.62 3.44
N ALA A 103 17.91 -2.56 3.80
CA ALA A 103 17.29 -3.54 4.70
C ALA A 103 17.21 -4.93 4.04
N ARG A 104 17.54 -5.99 4.78
CA ARG A 104 17.48 -7.39 4.29
C ARG A 104 16.68 -8.31 5.20
N LYS A 105 16.39 -7.88 6.42
CA LYS A 105 15.52 -8.54 7.38
C LYS A 105 14.44 -7.56 7.83
N PHE A 106 13.29 -8.09 8.24
CA PHE A 106 12.19 -7.26 8.73
C PHE A 106 12.60 -6.38 9.93
N SER A 107 13.48 -6.90 10.79
CA SER A 107 14.03 -6.16 11.93
C SER A 107 14.94 -4.99 11.56
N ASP A 108 15.44 -4.94 10.31
CA ASP A 108 16.30 -3.86 9.83
C ASP A 108 15.48 -2.61 9.49
N LEU A 109 14.17 -2.76 9.30
CA LEU A 109 13.26 -1.65 9.01
C LEU A 109 13.05 -0.77 10.26
N PRO A 110 12.84 0.54 10.10
CA PRO A 110 12.40 1.42 11.18
C PRO A 110 11.13 0.89 11.86
N ALA A 111 10.96 1.17 13.15
CA ALA A 111 9.81 0.69 13.93
C ALA A 111 8.46 1.09 13.29
N ASN A 112 8.38 2.31 12.74
CA ASN A 112 7.17 2.78 12.06
C ASN A 112 6.90 2.04 10.75
N ALA A 113 7.94 1.70 9.97
CA ALA A 113 7.81 0.90 8.77
C ALA A 113 7.35 -0.53 9.10
N GLN A 114 7.91 -1.14 10.15
CA GLN A 114 7.46 -2.44 10.65
C GLN A 114 5.99 -2.40 11.10
N ALA A 115 5.60 -1.37 11.83
CA ALA A 115 4.22 -1.18 12.29
C ALA A 115 3.27 -1.00 11.11
N TYR A 116 3.68 -0.26 10.08
CA TYR A 116 2.92 -0.09 8.85
C TYR A 116 2.66 -1.42 8.14
N VAL A 117 3.70 -2.23 7.93
CA VAL A 117 3.56 -3.56 7.32
C VAL A 117 2.59 -4.43 8.13
N LYS A 118 2.79 -4.54 9.44
CA LYS A 118 1.92 -5.34 10.33
C LYS A 118 0.46 -4.86 10.32
N PHE A 119 0.26 -3.55 10.21
CA PHE A 119 -1.07 -2.97 10.07
C PHE A 119 -1.71 -3.42 8.75
N LEU A 120 -0.97 -3.38 7.64
CA LEU A 120 -1.44 -3.85 6.33
C LEU A 120 -1.80 -5.35 6.37
N GLU A 121 -0.97 -6.21 6.97
CA GLU A 121 -1.28 -7.63 7.12
C GLU A 121 -2.61 -7.85 7.84
N LYS A 122 -2.78 -7.15 8.98
CA LYS A 122 -3.99 -7.27 9.81
C LYS A 122 -5.23 -6.81 9.07
N ILE A 123 -5.17 -5.64 8.42
CA ILE A 123 -6.35 -5.02 7.80
C ILE A 123 -6.71 -5.68 6.46
N SER A 124 -5.73 -6.24 5.76
CA SER A 124 -5.94 -6.94 4.48
C SER A 124 -6.26 -8.42 4.66
N GLU A 125 -6.20 -8.94 5.90
CA GLU A 125 -6.51 -10.32 6.26
C GLU A 125 -5.67 -11.38 5.53
N ALA A 126 -4.43 -11.02 5.18
CA ALA A 126 -3.45 -11.95 4.64
C ALA A 126 -2.02 -11.56 5.05
N PRO A 127 -1.15 -12.55 5.31
CA PRO A 127 0.27 -12.33 5.58
C PRO A 127 1.00 -11.54 4.49
N ILE A 128 2.08 -10.87 4.85
CA ILE A 128 3.06 -10.32 3.92
C ILE A 128 4.33 -11.16 4.03
N SER A 129 4.62 -11.96 3.01
CA SER A 129 5.77 -12.88 3.01
C SER A 129 7.03 -12.30 2.34
N ALA A 130 6.90 -11.21 1.58
CA ALA A 130 8.05 -10.45 1.08
C ALA A 130 7.77 -8.94 1.01
N ILE A 131 8.84 -8.15 1.13
CA ILE A 131 8.81 -6.68 1.09
C ILE A 131 9.89 -6.16 0.14
N GLY A 132 9.51 -5.35 -0.84
CA GLY A 132 10.43 -4.63 -1.71
C GLY A 132 10.79 -3.29 -1.10
N VAL A 133 12.09 -3.06 -0.89
CA VAL A 133 12.65 -1.84 -0.29
C VAL A 133 13.47 -1.02 -1.28
N GLY A 134 13.40 -1.35 -2.57
CA GLY A 134 14.00 -0.60 -3.65
C GLY A 134 13.75 -1.27 -5.02
N PRO A 135 14.22 -0.66 -6.12
CA PRO A 135 14.02 -1.17 -7.48
C PRO A 135 14.92 -2.37 -7.85
N GLY A 136 15.99 -2.61 -7.11
CA GLY A 136 16.96 -3.68 -7.36
C GLY A 136 16.40 -5.06 -7.03
N ARG A 137 16.87 -6.09 -7.76
CA ARG A 137 16.43 -7.48 -7.53
C ARG A 137 16.71 -7.97 -6.12
N ASP A 138 17.85 -7.56 -5.57
CA ASP A 138 18.30 -7.97 -4.22
C ASP A 138 17.79 -7.00 -3.13
N GLU A 139 17.00 -5.99 -3.49
CA GLU A 139 16.38 -5.03 -2.55
C GLU A 139 15.02 -5.54 -2.09
N THR A 140 15.01 -6.81 -1.65
CA THR A 140 13.84 -7.53 -1.17
C THR A 140 14.15 -8.18 0.18
N ILE A 141 13.22 -8.03 1.13
CA ILE A 141 13.19 -8.75 2.39
C ILE A 141 12.27 -9.96 2.22
N SER A 142 12.80 -11.17 2.48
CA SER A 142 12.01 -12.40 2.58
C SER A 142 11.65 -12.63 4.05
N ILE A 143 10.35 -12.69 4.37
CA ILE A 143 9.86 -12.93 5.74
C ILE A 143 9.60 -14.43 5.94
N THR A 144 8.97 -15.05 4.95
CA THR A 144 8.73 -16.50 4.90
C THR A 144 9.46 -17.05 3.69
N GLU A 145 10.00 -18.28 3.75
CA GLU A 145 10.55 -18.92 2.56
C GLU A 145 9.42 -19.29 1.60
N PHE A 146 9.57 -18.89 0.34
CA PHE A 146 8.73 -19.38 -0.75
C PHE A 146 9.26 -20.75 -1.16
N ILE A 147 8.41 -21.77 -1.11
CA ILE A 147 8.73 -23.16 -1.50
C ILE A 147 9.13 -23.23 -2.97
#